data_AF-A0A382EVJ9-F1
#
_entry.id   AF-A0A382EVJ9-F1
#
_cell.length_a   1.000
_cell.length_b   1.000
_cell.length_c   1.000
_cell.angle_alpha   90.00
_cell.angle_beta   90.00
_cell.angle_gamma   90.00
#
_symmetry.space_group_name_H-M   'P 1'
#
loop_
_entity.id
_entity.type
_entity.pdbx_description
1 polymer ?
#
loop_
_entity_poly.entity_id
_entity_poly.type
_entity_poly.pdbx_seq_one_letter_code
_entity_poly.pdbx_strand_id
1 'polypeptide(L)' 'MNIIENEIVLSIKDKSAHSVILKDNNQVLLFADFIQSVIEKKHKITSTKIAENSVEIIKE' A
#
# COMPACT_ATOMS: atom_id res chain seq x y z
N MET A 1 -0.78 -10.41 -0.56
CA MET A 1 -1.59 -9.28 -1.08
C MET A 1 -2.30 -9.77 -2.32
N ASN A 2 -3.56 -9.38 -2.50
CA ASN A 2 -4.31 -9.68 -3.73
C ASN A 2 -4.89 -8.38 -4.31
N ILE A 3 -5.04 -8.32 -5.62
CA ILE A 3 -5.59 -7.17 -6.34
C ILE A 3 -6.89 -7.59 -7.01
N ILE A 4 -7.94 -6.82 -6.83
CA ILE A 4 -9.26 -7.02 -7.44
C ILE A 4 -9.72 -5.65 -7.94
N GLU A 5 -9.67 -5.42 -9.26
CA GLU A 5 -9.97 -4.11 -9.86
C GLU A 5 -9.18 -2.95 -9.20
N ASN A 6 -9.88 -1.99 -8.59
CA ASN A 6 -9.31 -0.86 -7.87
C ASN A 6 -9.16 -1.10 -6.36
N GLU A 7 -9.26 -2.35 -5.90
CA GLU A 7 -9.13 -2.76 -4.50
C GLU A 7 -7.88 -3.63 -4.26
N ILE A 8 -7.22 -3.39 -3.13
CA ILE A 8 -6.11 -4.19 -2.64
C ILE A 8 -6.50 -4.85 -1.34
N VAL A 9 -6.41 -6.18 -1.29
CA VAL A 9 -6.65 -6.99 -0.09
C VAL A 9 -5.32 -7.40 0.52
N LEU A 10 -5.12 -7.07 1.80
CA LEU A 10 -3.90 -7.32 2.56
C LEU A 10 -4.18 -7.94 3.92
N SER A 11 -3.28 -8.83 4.33
CA SER A 11 -3.25 -9.35 5.70
C SER A 11 -2.18 -8.59 6.47
N ILE A 12 -2.52 -8.13 7.67
CA ILE A 12 -1.59 -7.40 8.55
C ILE A 12 -1.09 -8.30 9.67
N LYS A 13 -0.22 -7.76 10.55
CA LYS A 13 0.51 -8.54 11.57
C LYS A 13 -0.39 -9.37 12.50
N ASP A 14 -1.61 -8.91 12.77
CA ASP A 14 -2.59 -9.62 13.62
C ASP A 14 -3.38 -10.71 12.87
N LYS A 15 -3.04 -10.97 11.59
CA LYS A 15 -3.68 -11.93 10.67
C LYS A 15 -5.11 -11.56 10.23
N SER A 16 -5.61 -10.39 10.60
CA SER A 16 -6.87 -9.88 10.07
C SER A 16 -6.72 -9.54 8.58
N ALA A 17 -7.83 -9.67 7.84
CA ALA A 17 -7.92 -9.24 6.45
C ALA A 17 -8.48 -7.82 6.39
N HIS A 18 -7.77 -6.95 5.68
CA HIS A 18 -8.16 -5.57 5.42
C HIS A 18 -8.12 -5.33 3.91
N SER A 19 -8.89 -4.33 3.47
CA SER A 19 -8.81 -3.86 2.10
C SER A 19 -8.74 -2.35 1.99
N VAL A 20 -8.14 -1.90 0.90
CA VAL A 20 -7.99 -0.48 0.54
C VAL A 20 -8.50 -0.31 -0.88
N ILE A 21 -9.51 0.54 -1.04
CA ILE A 21 -10.05 0.92 -2.34
C ILE A 21 -9.36 2.20 -2.79
N LEU A 22 -8.78 2.18 -3.98
CA LEU A 22 -8.10 3.32 -4.59
C LEU A 22 -8.96 3.93 -5.70
N LYS A 23 -8.58 5.12 -6.15
CA LYS A 23 -9.34 5.89 -7.13
C LYS A 23 -9.63 5.12 -8.42
N ASP A 24 -8.65 4.36 -8.91
CA ASP A 24 -8.72 3.60 -10.15
C ASP A 24 -7.66 2.49 -10.19
N ASN A 25 -7.74 1.63 -11.21
CA ASN A 25 -6.83 0.50 -11.39
C ASN A 25 -5.36 0.94 -11.57
N ASN A 26 -5.10 2.11 -12.14
CA ASN A 26 -3.73 2.60 -12.30
C ASN A 26 -3.12 2.95 -10.94
N GLN A 27 -3.89 3.58 -10.04
CA GLN A 27 -3.45 3.84 -8.68
C GLN A 27 -3.17 2.55 -7.90
N VAL A 28 -3.99 1.50 -8.10
CA VAL A 28 -3.72 0.18 -7.52
C VAL A 28 -2.38 -0.38 -7.95
N LEU A 29 -2.09 -0.34 -9.26
CA LEU A 29 -0.83 -0.86 -9.78
C LEU A 29 0.37 -0.09 -9.22
N LEU A 30 0.29 1.24 -9.15
CA LEU A 30 1.33 2.08 -8.56
C LEU A 30 1.55 1.77 -7.08
N PHE A 31 0.48 1.64 -6.29
CA PHE A 31 0.59 1.31 -4.88
C PHE A 31 1.14 -0.11 -4.66
N ALA A 32 0.68 -1.08 -5.47
CA ALA A 32 1.13 -2.46 -5.38
C ALA A 32 2.63 -2.56 -5.69
N ASP A 33 3.13 -1.92 -6.75
CA ASP A 33 4.55 -1.86 -7.06
C ASP A 33 5.35 -1.18 -5.92
N PHE A 34 4.85 -0.04 -5.44
CA PHE A 34 5.44 0.69 -4.33
C PHE A 34 5.63 -0.21 -3.10
N ILE A 35 4.57 -0.86 -2.62
CA ILE A 35 4.61 -1.69 -1.41
C ILE A 35 5.37 -3.00 -1.64
N GLN A 36 5.23 -3.63 -2.81
CA GLN A 36 5.97 -4.84 -3.13
C GLN A 36 7.48 -4.61 -3.06
N SER A 37 7.97 -3.48 -3.57
CA SER A 37 9.40 -3.12 -3.47
C SER A 37 9.90 -3.00 -2.02
N VAL A 38 9.02 -2.59 -1.09
CA VAL A 38 9.33 -2.51 0.33
C VAL A 38 9.31 -3.89 0.99
N ILE A 39 8.30 -4.71 0.69
CA ILE A 39 8.18 -6.08 1.22
C ILE A 39 9.37 -6.95 0.77
N GLU A 40 9.79 -6.80 -0.48
CA GLU A 40 10.97 -7.45 -1.05
C GLU A 40 12.30 -6.88 -0.54
N LYS A 41 12.25 -5.85 0.32
CA LYS A 41 13.41 -5.16 0.91
C LYS A 41 14.34 -4.53 -0.14
N LYS A 42 13.84 -4.28 -1.35
CA LYS A 42 14.58 -3.51 -2.36
C LYS A 42 14.71 -2.06 -1.93
N HIS A 43 13.62 -1.51 -1.39
CA HIS A 43 13.52 -0.15 -0.88
C HIS A 43 13.04 -0.19 0.58
N LYS A 44 13.31 0.86 1.34
CA LYS A 44 12.82 1.07 2.71
C LYS A 44 11.90 2.28 2.78
N ILE A 45 10.87 2.19 3.63
CA ILE A 45 10.06 3.35 4.00
C ILE A 45 10.93 4.27 4.85
N THR A 46 11.06 5.52 4.41
CA THR A 46 11.88 6.55 5.07
C THR A 46 11.04 7.54 5.88
N SER A 47 9.76 7.69 5.55
CA SER A 47 8.84 8.55 6.29
C SER A 47 7.39 8.09 6.18
N THR A 48 6.64 8.29 7.26
CA THR A 48 5.18 8.14 7.29
C THR A 48 4.57 9.30 8.05
N LYS A 49 3.58 9.96 7.46
CA LYS A 49 2.88 11.09 8.09
C LYS A 49 1.39 10.95 7.88
N ILE A 50 0.62 11.19 8.94
CA ILE A 50 -0.82 11.39 8.85
C ILE A 50 -1.05 12.90 8.73
N ALA A 51 -1.66 13.33 7.63
CA ALA A 51 -2.02 14.71 7.37
C ALA A 51 -3.55 14.81 7.27
N GLU A 52 -4.18 15.13 8.39
CA GLU A 52 -5.63 15.22 8.56
C GLU A 52 -6.36 13.94 8.09
N ASN A 53 -6.88 13.95 6.87
CA ASN A 53 -7.64 12.88 6.24
C ASN A 53 -6.80 12.04 5.25
N SER A 54 -5.49 12.26 5.21
CA SER A 54 -4.58 11.60 4.27
C SER A 54 -3.38 10.98 4.99
N VAL A 55 -2.80 9.97 4.34
CA VAL A 55 -1.58 9.30 4.80
C VAL A 55 -0.53 9.46 3.71
N GLU A 56 0.62 10.00 4.06
CA GLU A 56 1.79 10.10 3.20
C GLU A 56 2.81 9.04 3.61
N ILE A 57 3.32 8.31 2.62
CA ILE A 57 4.36 7.28 2.80
C ILE A 57 5.45 7.55 1.77
N ILE A 58 6.69 7.69 2.23
CA ILE A 58 7.86 7.95 1.38
C ILE A 58 8.82 6.77 1.49
N LYS A 59 9.38 6.32 0.36
CA LYS A 59 10.44 5.31 0.28
C LYS A 59 11.68 5.88 -0.43
N GLU A 60 12.83 5.23 -0.22
CA GLU A 60 14.08 5.51 -0.97
C GLU A 60 13.97 5.20 -2.47
#